data_AF-A0A3N3E0Y3-F1
#
_entry.id   AF-A0A3N3E0Y3-F1
#
_cell.length_a   1.000
_cell.length_b   1.000
_cell.length_c   1.000
_cell.angle_alpha   90.00
_cell.angle_beta   90.00
_cell.angle_gamma   90.00
#
_symmetry.space_group_name_H-M   'P 1'
#
loop_
_entity.id
_entity.type
_entity.pdbx_description
1 polymer ?
#
loop_
_entity_poly.entity_id
_entity_poly.type
_entity_poly.pdbx_seq_one_letter_code
_entity_poly.pdbx_strand_id
1 'polypeptide(L)'
;MRDDNQLSLEESLIFERYKHLIARQDHLDSLVSSNVATAIKVTTALCTLFFVAISFFFKEMDKPDVRHLTLLIQFCSVTGGIFYLLISLQTLANIFAWFGYRKDEVELLELANTILKRDKPDPRNFLTWQETWFLFVTLTLACTSWVVWIRAVEFAVKLAGI
;
A
#
# COMPACT_ATOMS: atom_id res chain seq x y z
N MET A 1 -42.12 33.90 13.26
CA MET A 1 -41.47 33.05 12.25
C MET A 1 -39.99 33.10 12.56
N ARG A 2 -39.52 32.13 13.35
CA ARG A 2 -38.09 31.96 13.65
C ARG A 2 -37.51 31.38 12.36
N ASP A 3 -36.36 31.88 11.93
CA ASP A 3 -35.69 31.36 10.74
C ASP A 3 -35.23 29.93 11.08
N ASP A 4 -36.08 28.93 10.81
CA ASP A 4 -35.90 27.51 11.16
C ASP A 4 -34.72 26.86 10.38
N ASN A 5 -33.94 27.66 9.66
CA ASN A 5 -32.75 27.26 8.89
C ASN A 5 -31.41 27.64 9.54
N GLN A 6 -31.40 28.25 10.73
CA GLN A 6 -30.15 28.51 11.44
C GLN A 6 -29.83 27.35 12.39
N LEU A 7 -28.89 26.49 11.95
CA LEU A 7 -28.21 25.55 12.84
C LEU A 7 -27.74 26.29 14.09
N SER A 8 -27.98 25.70 15.26
CA SER A 8 -27.37 26.19 16.50
C SER A 8 -25.85 26.15 16.37
N LEU A 9 -25.15 27.00 17.13
CA LEU A 9 -23.68 27.04 17.12
C LEU A 9 -23.08 25.65 17.37
N GLU A 10 -23.69 24.88 18.26
CA GLU A 10 -23.29 23.51 18.58
C GLU A 10 -23.46 22.56 17.39
N GLU A 11 -24.62 22.59 16.72
CA GLU A 11 -24.87 21.79 15.51
C GLU A 11 -23.93 22.19 14.36
N SER A 12 -23.62 23.48 14.22
CA SER A 12 -22.68 23.97 13.20
C SER A 12 -21.25 23.45 13.44
N LEU A 13 -20.79 23.42 14.69
CA LEU A 13 -19.48 22.88 15.07
C LEU A 13 -19.40 21.36 14.88
N ILE A 14 -20.47 20.63 15.22
CA ILE A 14 -20.58 19.19 14.98
C ILE A 14 -20.50 18.92 13.47
N PHE A 15 -21.22 19.69 12.66
CA PHE A 15 -21.21 19.55 11.21
C PHE A 15 -19.83 19.82 10.60
N GLU A 16 -19.11 20.87 11.04
CA GLU A 16 -17.75 21.14 10.58
C GLU A 16 -16.76 20.03 10.94
N ARG A 17 -16.84 19.50 12.16
CA ARG A 17 -16.00 18.37 12.59
C ARG A 17 -16.29 17.13 11.77
N TYR A 18 -17.56 16.84 11.51
CA TYR A 18 -17.97 15.72 10.66
C TYR A 18 -17.42 15.87 9.23
N LYS A 19 -17.55 17.06 8.64
CA LYS A 19 -16.99 17.36 7.31
C LYS A 19 -15.47 17.17 7.27
N HIS A 20 -14.76 17.60 8.32
CA HIS A 20 -13.31 17.38 8.42
C HIS A 20 -12.97 15.88 8.54
N LEU A 21 -13.74 15.09 9.29
CA LEU A 21 -13.52 13.63 9.40
C LEU A 21 -13.71 12.92 8.06
N ILE A 22 -14.77 13.24 7.31
CA ILE A 22 -14.99 12.69 5.96
C ILE A 22 -13.83 13.05 5.04
N ALA A 23 -13.41 14.32 5.01
CA ALA A 23 -12.30 14.75 4.17
C ALA A 23 -10.98 14.01 4.48
N ARG A 24 -10.78 13.59 5.75
CA ARG A 24 -9.63 12.76 6.14
C ARG A 24 -9.77 11.32 5.68
N GLN A 25 -10.97 10.73 5.75
CA GLN A 25 -11.24 9.40 5.21
C GLN A 25 -11.01 9.36 3.69
N ASP A 26 -11.58 10.31 2.94
CA ASP A 26 -11.38 10.43 1.49
C ASP A 26 -9.89 10.61 1.13
N HIS A 27 -9.17 11.37 1.95
CA HIS A 27 -7.73 11.53 1.78
C HIS A 27 -6.97 10.20 1.97
N LEU A 28 -7.32 9.42 3.00
CA LEU A 28 -6.72 8.09 3.21
C LEU A 28 -6.99 7.16 2.02
N ASP A 29 -8.21 7.13 1.50
CA ASP A 29 -8.58 6.31 0.34
C ASP A 29 -7.75 6.72 -0.90
N SER A 30 -7.56 8.04 -1.10
CA SER A 30 -6.71 8.56 -2.18
C SER A 30 -5.24 8.14 -2.02
N LEU A 31 -4.73 8.08 -0.78
CA LEU A 31 -3.37 7.62 -0.50
C LEU A 31 -3.21 6.13 -0.80
N VAL A 32 -4.22 5.30 -0.49
CA VAL A 32 -4.20 3.88 -0.82
C VAL A 32 -4.11 3.69 -2.34
N SER A 33 -4.96 4.39 -3.11
CA SER A 33 -4.90 4.35 -4.58
C SER A 33 -3.54 4.82 -5.13
N SER A 34 -2.98 5.88 -4.54
CA SER A 34 -1.66 6.40 -4.92
C SER A 34 -0.54 5.40 -4.62
N ASN A 35 -0.61 4.72 -3.48
CA ASN A 35 0.35 3.68 -3.10
C ASN A 35 0.29 2.48 -4.04
N VAL A 36 -0.91 2.05 -4.43
CA VAL A 36 -1.11 1.00 -5.44
C VAL A 36 -0.47 1.39 -6.76
N ALA A 37 -0.75 2.61 -7.25
CA ALA A 37 -0.17 3.11 -8.50
C ALA A 37 1.37 3.21 -8.43
N THR A 38 1.90 3.64 -7.29
CA THR A 38 3.35 3.72 -7.05
C THR A 38 3.98 2.33 -7.03
N ALA A 39 3.34 1.36 -6.38
CA ALA A 39 3.80 -0.02 -6.38
C ALA A 39 3.89 -0.58 -7.80
N ILE A 40 2.84 -0.41 -8.61
CA ILE A 40 2.85 -0.85 -10.02
C ILE A 40 4.01 -0.22 -10.82
N LYS A 41 4.24 1.09 -10.66
CA LYS A 41 5.32 1.80 -11.34
C LYS A 41 6.70 1.26 -10.96
N VAL A 42 6.95 1.07 -9.67
CA VAL A 42 8.24 0.56 -9.18
C VAL A 42 8.45 -0.88 -9.60
N THR A 43 7.43 -1.74 -9.49
CA THR A 43 7.49 -3.13 -9.98
C THR A 43 7.81 -3.16 -11.47
N THR A 44 7.11 -2.36 -12.28
CA THR A 44 7.34 -2.30 -13.73
C THR A 44 8.76 -1.82 -14.06
N ALA A 45 9.25 -0.81 -13.34
CA ALA A 45 10.61 -0.30 -13.51
C ALA A 45 11.67 -1.36 -13.18
N LEU A 46 11.49 -2.11 -12.08
CA LEU A 46 12.40 -3.20 -11.68
C LEU A 46 12.38 -4.35 -12.69
N CYS A 47 11.21 -4.76 -13.16
CA CYS A 47 11.09 -5.77 -14.21
C CYS A 47 11.77 -5.30 -15.50
N THR A 48 11.53 -4.06 -15.92
CA THR A 48 12.14 -3.48 -17.12
C THR A 48 13.66 -3.46 -17.01
N LEU A 49 14.19 -2.99 -15.89
CA LEU A 49 15.63 -3.00 -15.62
C LEU A 49 16.22 -4.42 -15.73
N PHE A 50 15.56 -5.39 -15.09
CA PHE A 50 15.98 -6.78 -15.09
C PHE A 50 16.03 -7.37 -16.51
N PHE A 51 14.96 -7.22 -17.29
CA PHE A 51 14.89 -7.76 -18.65
C PHE A 51 15.85 -7.06 -19.62
N VAL A 52 16.00 -5.74 -19.52
CA VAL A 52 16.96 -4.98 -20.34
C VAL A 52 18.39 -5.41 -20.04
N ALA A 53 18.76 -5.51 -18.76
CA ALA A 53 20.10 -5.93 -18.35
C ALA A 53 20.40 -7.37 -18.79
N ILE A 54 19.44 -8.29 -18.63
CA ILE A 54 19.58 -9.67 -19.12
C ILE A 54 19.75 -9.71 -20.64
N SER A 55 18.92 -8.98 -21.38
CA SER A 55 18.99 -8.94 -22.85
C SER A 55 20.32 -8.41 -23.34
N PHE A 56 20.88 -7.40 -22.66
CA PHE A 56 22.20 -6.88 -22.93
C PHE A 56 23.29 -7.92 -22.68
N PHE A 57 23.24 -8.62 -21.54
CA PHE A 57 24.22 -9.66 -21.21
C PHE A 57 24.21 -10.84 -22.20
N PHE A 58 23.04 -11.28 -22.66
CA PHE A 58 22.96 -12.35 -23.65
C PHE A 58 23.41 -11.94 -25.05
N LYS A 59 23.36 -10.65 -25.39
CA LYS A 59 23.73 -10.16 -26.72
C LYS A 59 25.22 -9.84 -26.83
N GLU A 60 25.80 -9.23 -25.79
CA GLU A 60 27.17 -8.72 -25.82
C GLU A 60 28.21 -9.68 -25.21
N MET A 61 27.79 -10.65 -24.40
CA MET A 61 28.71 -11.61 -23.78
C MET A 61 28.53 -13.02 -24.36
N ASP A 62 29.62 -13.58 -24.91
CA ASP A 62 29.68 -14.95 -25.44
C ASP A 62 29.31 -16.01 -24.39
N LYS A 63 29.56 -15.70 -23.10
CA LYS A 63 29.07 -16.47 -21.95
C LYS A 63 28.61 -15.52 -20.84
N PRO A 64 27.40 -15.69 -20.28
CA PRO A 64 26.94 -14.88 -19.17
C PRO A 64 27.84 -15.09 -17.94
N ASP A 65 28.50 -14.05 -17.46
CA ASP A 65 29.23 -14.12 -16.19
C ASP A 65 28.23 -14.20 -15.03
N VAL A 66 28.25 -15.34 -14.33
CA VAL A 66 27.42 -15.65 -13.17
C VAL A 66 27.53 -14.55 -12.11
N ARG A 67 28.71 -13.92 -11.95
CA ARG A 67 28.91 -12.86 -10.96
C ARG A 67 28.05 -11.63 -11.25
N HIS A 68 28.01 -11.19 -12.51
CA HIS A 68 27.22 -10.02 -12.92
C HIS A 68 25.72 -10.30 -12.84
N LEU A 69 25.28 -11.50 -13.24
CA LEU A 69 23.89 -11.93 -13.09
C LEU A 69 23.47 -12.02 -11.62
N THR A 70 24.34 -12.54 -10.75
CA THR A 70 24.08 -12.60 -9.30
C THR A 70 23.88 -11.21 -8.73
N LEU A 71 24.76 -10.26 -9.07
CA LEU A 71 24.65 -8.88 -8.60
C LEU A 71 23.37 -8.20 -9.09
N LEU A 72 22.97 -8.42 -10.35
CA LEU A 72 21.72 -7.91 -10.90
C LEU A 72 20.50 -8.44 -10.13
N ILE A 73 20.44 -9.75 -9.90
CA ILE A 73 19.35 -10.39 -9.15
C ILE A 73 19.32 -9.87 -7.71
N GLN A 74 20.48 -9.78 -7.05
CA GLN A 74 20.59 -9.23 -5.70
C GLN A 74 20.13 -7.76 -5.64
N PHE A 75 20.53 -6.93 -6.60
CA PHE A 75 20.10 -5.54 -6.67
C PHE A 75 18.57 -5.44 -6.81
N CYS A 76 17.98 -6.09 -7.81
CA CYS A 76 16.54 -6.03 -8.04
C CYS A 76 15.74 -6.58 -6.84
N SER A 77 16.19 -7.68 -6.24
CA SER A 77 15.52 -8.32 -5.10
C SER A 77 15.61 -7.50 -3.82
N VAL A 78 16.79 -6.95 -3.47
CA VAL A 78 16.94 -6.11 -2.28
C VAL A 78 16.17 -4.80 -2.43
N THR A 79 16.31 -4.11 -3.57
CA THR A 79 15.60 -2.86 -3.81
C THR A 79 14.08 -3.06 -3.81
N GLY A 80 13.59 -4.10 -4.49
CA GLY A 80 12.17 -4.46 -4.48
C GLY A 80 11.68 -4.81 -3.07
N GLY A 81 12.42 -5.66 -2.35
CA GLY A 81 12.08 -6.08 -1.00
C GLY A 81 11.95 -4.91 -0.02
N ILE A 82 12.93 -4.00 0.01
CA ILE A 82 12.88 -2.80 0.86
C ILE A 82 11.68 -1.93 0.51
N PHE A 83 11.44 -1.70 -0.79
CA PHE A 83 10.31 -0.90 -1.24
C PHE A 83 8.96 -1.50 -0.80
N TYR A 84 8.75 -2.80 -1.01
CA TYR A 84 7.49 -3.46 -0.62
C TYR A 84 7.29 -3.49 0.90
N LEU A 85 8.37 -3.59 1.69
CA LEU A 85 8.29 -3.47 3.15
C LEU A 85 7.84 -2.06 3.58
N LEU A 86 8.41 -1.01 2.99
CA LEU A 86 8.02 0.37 3.28
C LEU A 86 6.55 0.64 2.94
N ILE A 87 6.09 0.20 1.76
CA ILE A 87 4.69 0.33 1.35
C ILE A 87 3.76 -0.48 2.27
N SER A 88 4.19 -1.66 2.72
CA SER A 88 3.41 -2.46 3.67
C SER A 88 3.24 -1.74 5.02
N LEU A 89 4.31 -1.11 5.54
CA LEU A 89 4.25 -0.29 6.75
C LEU A 89 3.33 0.92 6.59
N GLN A 90 3.41 1.61 5.45
CA GLN A 90 2.51 2.74 5.17
C GLN A 90 1.05 2.30 5.06
N THR A 91 0.79 1.14 4.44
CA THR A 91 -0.57 0.58 4.33
C THR A 91 -1.12 0.19 5.69
N LEU A 92 -0.29 -0.42 6.56
CA LEU A 92 -0.66 -0.68 7.95
C LEU A 92 -1.00 0.61 8.70
N ALA A 93 -0.19 1.66 8.55
CA ALA A 93 -0.46 2.97 9.16
C ALA A 93 -1.80 3.56 8.68
N ASN A 94 -2.11 3.46 7.38
CA ASN A 94 -3.38 3.91 6.80
C ASN A 94 -4.57 3.14 7.38
N ILE A 95 -4.45 1.82 7.51
CA ILE A 95 -5.47 0.97 8.12
C ILE A 95 -5.76 1.46 9.55
N PHE A 96 -4.73 1.62 10.39
CA PHE A 96 -4.92 2.09 11.76
C PHE A 96 -5.52 3.49 11.84
N ALA A 97 -5.08 4.40 10.95
CA ALA A 97 -5.64 5.75 10.87
C ALA A 97 -7.12 5.74 10.48
N TRP A 98 -7.52 4.88 9.54
CA TRP A 98 -8.92 4.71 9.16
C TRP A 98 -9.78 4.24 10.33
N PHE A 99 -9.31 3.24 11.10
CA PHE A 99 -10.03 2.79 12.30
C PHE A 99 -10.19 3.91 13.34
N GLY A 100 -9.15 4.73 13.53
CA GLY A 100 -9.20 5.90 14.39
C GLY A 100 -10.29 6.89 13.95
N TYR A 101 -10.24 7.35 12.70
CA TYR A 101 -11.24 8.29 12.18
C TYR A 101 -12.65 7.72 12.18
N ARG A 102 -12.79 6.41 11.93
CA ARG A 102 -14.09 5.75 11.94
C ARG A 102 -14.70 5.67 13.33
N LYS A 103 -13.86 5.45 14.35
CA LYS A 103 -14.29 5.48 15.75
C LYS A 103 -14.72 6.89 16.16
N ASP A 104 -13.92 7.91 15.81
CA ASP A 104 -14.22 9.31 16.10
C ASP A 104 -15.53 9.77 15.42
N GLU A 105 -15.81 9.29 14.21
CA GLU A 105 -17.06 9.53 13.51
C GLU A 105 -18.28 8.97 14.26
N VAL A 106 -18.17 7.72 14.74
CA VAL A 106 -19.28 7.08 15.49
C VAL A 106 -19.52 7.80 16.82
N GLU A 107 -18.46 8.18 17.55
CA GLU A 107 -18.59 8.95 18.79
C GLU A 107 -19.27 10.31 18.54
N LEU A 108 -18.92 10.99 17.45
CA LEU A 108 -19.51 12.28 17.09
C LEU A 108 -21.00 12.14 16.69
N LEU A 109 -21.38 11.08 15.97
CA LEU A 109 -22.76 10.80 15.60
C LEU A 109 -23.63 10.37 16.80
N GLU A 110 -23.03 9.66 17.77
CA GLU A 110 -23.67 9.33 19.05
C GLU A 110 -23.93 10.60 19.89
N LEU A 111 -22.95 11.52 19.99
CA LEU A 111 -23.08 12.82 20.67
C LEU A 111 -24.17 13.70 20.06
N ALA A 112 -24.26 13.73 18.73
CA ALA A 112 -25.25 14.53 18.01
C ALA A 112 -26.68 13.95 18.07
N ASN A 113 -26.87 12.78 18.71
CA ASN A 113 -28.14 12.05 18.85
C ASN A 113 -28.93 11.95 17.52
N THR A 114 -28.21 11.75 16.42
CA THR A 114 -28.79 11.72 15.07
C THR A 114 -29.47 10.37 14.78
N ILE A 115 -30.48 10.39 13.92
CA ILE A 115 -31.17 9.19 13.44
C ILE A 115 -30.23 8.34 12.55
N LEU A 116 -29.26 8.99 11.90
CA LEU A 116 -28.26 8.39 11.03
C LEU A 116 -27.09 7.84 11.84
N LYS A 117 -27.33 6.76 12.60
CA LYS A 117 -26.26 6.05 13.30
C LYS A 117 -25.49 5.18 12.32
N ARG A 118 -24.16 5.22 12.40
CA ARG A 118 -23.26 4.31 11.68
C ARG A 118 -22.74 3.24 12.63
N ASP A 119 -22.59 2.03 12.13
CA ASP A 119 -22.05 0.92 12.90
C ASP A 119 -20.57 1.15 13.22
N LYS A 120 -20.17 0.66 14.41
CA LYS A 120 -18.77 0.61 14.83
C LYS A 120 -17.98 -0.24 13.84
N PRO A 121 -16.70 0.11 13.60
CA PRO A 121 -15.88 -0.66 12.68
C PRO A 121 -15.69 -2.07 13.25
N ASP A 122 -16.28 -3.07 12.57
CA ASP A 122 -16.09 -4.47 12.93
C ASP A 122 -14.78 -4.98 12.32
N PRO A 123 -13.78 -5.36 13.13
CA PRO A 123 -12.54 -5.95 12.62
C PRO A 123 -12.79 -7.24 11.81
N ARG A 124 -13.93 -7.92 11.97
CA ARG A 124 -14.24 -9.11 11.15
C ARG A 124 -14.40 -8.78 9.67
N ASN A 125 -14.69 -7.53 9.32
CA ASN A 125 -14.76 -7.05 7.94
C ASN A 125 -13.39 -6.70 7.34
N PHE A 126 -12.27 -6.96 8.04
CA PHE A 126 -10.93 -6.73 7.49
C PHE A 126 -10.71 -7.38 6.11
N LEU A 127 -11.30 -8.55 5.86
CA LEU A 127 -11.15 -9.29 4.61
C LEU A 127 -11.91 -8.67 3.42
N THR A 128 -12.84 -7.75 3.65
CA THR A 128 -13.54 -7.06 2.55
C THR A 128 -12.81 -5.80 2.10
N TRP A 129 -11.77 -5.38 2.81
CA TRP A 129 -11.06 -4.13 2.56
C TRP A 129 -9.97 -4.30 1.51
N GLN A 130 -9.93 -3.36 0.57
CA GLN A 130 -8.92 -3.33 -0.48
C GLN A 130 -7.50 -3.20 0.11
N GLU A 131 -7.35 -2.45 1.20
CA GLU A 131 -6.09 -2.23 1.93
C GLU A 131 -5.51 -3.55 2.45
N THR A 132 -6.35 -4.45 2.93
CA THR A 132 -5.94 -5.76 3.44
C THR A 132 -5.38 -6.63 2.33
N TRP A 133 -6.05 -6.65 1.17
CA TRP A 133 -5.57 -7.39 0.01
C TRP A 133 -4.29 -6.78 -0.56
N PHE A 134 -4.21 -5.44 -0.61
CA PHE A 134 -3.00 -4.75 -1.05
C PHE A 134 -1.82 -5.05 -0.12
N LEU A 135 -2.03 -4.99 1.20
CA LEU A 135 -1.03 -5.35 2.20
C LEU A 135 -0.57 -6.81 2.03
N PHE A 136 -1.50 -7.73 1.82
CA PHE A 136 -1.18 -9.14 1.59
C PHE A 136 -0.30 -9.33 0.35
N VAL A 137 -0.62 -8.64 -0.75
CA VAL A 137 0.18 -8.66 -1.97
C VAL A 137 1.58 -8.09 -1.73
N THR A 138 1.70 -6.95 -1.07
CA THR A 138 3.02 -6.31 -0.84
C THR A 138 3.88 -7.15 0.11
N LEU A 139 3.29 -7.78 1.13
CA LEU A 139 4.01 -8.72 2.00
C LEU A 139 4.46 -9.96 1.24
N THR A 140 3.60 -10.51 0.38
CA THR A 140 3.98 -11.65 -0.48
C THR A 140 5.14 -11.26 -1.40
N LEU A 141 5.09 -10.09 -2.02
CA LEU A 141 6.17 -9.58 -2.86
C LEU A 141 7.47 -9.35 -2.07
N ALA A 142 7.39 -8.86 -0.84
CA ALA A 142 8.55 -8.73 0.05
C ALA A 142 9.17 -10.11 0.39
N CYS A 143 8.33 -11.10 0.71
CA CYS A 143 8.79 -12.47 0.98
C CYS A 143 9.42 -13.11 -0.27
N THR A 144 8.81 -12.95 -1.45
CA THR A 144 9.41 -13.46 -2.70
C THR A 144 10.74 -12.80 -3.00
N SER A 145 10.85 -11.49 -2.79
CA SER A 145 12.10 -10.74 -2.95
C SER A 145 13.19 -11.27 -2.02
N TRP A 146 12.85 -11.56 -0.76
CA TRP A 146 13.76 -12.19 0.19
C TRP A 146 14.24 -13.57 -0.24
N VAL A 147 13.33 -14.43 -0.71
CA VAL A 147 13.68 -15.78 -1.20
C VAL A 147 14.58 -15.70 -2.43
N VAL A 148 14.28 -14.79 -3.37
CA VAL A 148 15.09 -14.54 -4.56
C VAL A 148 16.49 -14.03 -4.17
N TRP A 149 16.58 -13.17 -3.17
CA TRP A 149 17.86 -12.65 -2.69
C TRP A 149 18.77 -13.76 -2.13
N ILE A 150 18.24 -14.61 -1.25
CA ILE A 150 19.00 -15.73 -0.65
C ILE A 150 19.47 -16.71 -1.73
N ARG A 151 18.61 -16.99 -2.72
CA ARG A 151 18.89 -17.95 -3.79
C ARG A 151 19.44 -17.31 -5.06
N ALA A 152 19.94 -16.07 -4.98
CA ALA A 152 20.35 -15.29 -6.15
C ALA A 152 21.42 -16.02 -6.98
N VAL A 153 22.38 -16.68 -6.33
CA VAL A 153 23.43 -17.47 -7.00
C VAL A 153 22.84 -18.65 -7.77
N GLU A 154 21.91 -19.39 -7.16
CA GLU A 154 21.25 -20.52 -7.84
C GLU A 154 20.45 -20.07 -9.07
N PHE A 155 19.76 -18.93 -8.97
CA PHE A 155 19.05 -18.34 -10.10
C PHE A 155 20.00 -17.85 -11.18
N ALA A 156 21.13 -17.24 -10.80
CA ALA A 156 22.15 -16.78 -11.75
C ALA A 156 22.79 -17.95 -12.52
N VAL A 157 23.11 -19.04 -11.83
CA VAL A 157 23.67 -20.27 -12.43
C VAL A 157 22.68 -20.86 -13.44
N LYS A 158 21.42 -21.03 -13.04
CA LYS A 158 20.35 -21.51 -13.94
C LYS A 158 20.15 -20.62 -15.16
N LEU A 159 20.20 -19.31 -15.00
CA LEU A 159 20.09 -18.35 -16.10
C LEU A 159 21.30 -18.38 -17.03
N ALA A 160 22.50 -18.66 -16.50
CA ALA A 160 23.71 -18.79 -17.30
C ALA A 160 23.79 -20.11 -18.10
N GLY A 161 22.87 -21.05 -17.87
CA GLY A 161 22.86 -22.35 -18.54
C GLY A 161 23.98 -23.30 -18.09
N ILE A 162 24.50 -23.09 -16.88
CA ILE A 162 25.48 -23.94 -16.18
C ILE A 162 24.74 -24.78 -15.15
#